data_AF-A0A940ZB99-F1
#
_entry.id   AF-A0A940ZB99-F1
#
_cell.length_a   1.000
_cell.length_b   1.000
_cell.length_c   1.000
_cell.angle_alpha   90.00
_cell.angle_beta   90.00
_cell.angle_gamma   90.00
#
_symmetry.space_group_name_H-M   'P 1'
#
loop_
_entity.id
_entity.type
_entity.pdbx_description
1 polymer ?
#
loop_
_entity_poly.entity_id
_entity_poly.type
_entity_poly.pdbx_seq_one_letter_code
_entity_poly.pdbx_strand_id
1 'polypeptide(L)'
;MQSIPVDTARLGVLRCANVPEVKFSNSETQEVRKDRDGNPVYTVAVTVRPDGRRISVIEIAVSGEPKGLEAGQVVKVTGLTAFVWSMGDRSGVSFRADTITPATGPAAHGKGSDA
;
A
#
# COMPACT_ATOMS: atom_id res chain seq x y z
N MET A 1 0.10 0.04 -21.52
CA MET A 1 0.68 -0.07 -20.15
C MET A 1 0.50 -1.51 -19.72
N GLN A 2 1.59 -2.26 -19.54
CA GLN A 2 1.51 -3.67 -19.16
C GLN A 2 1.24 -3.75 -17.64
N SER A 3 0.17 -4.44 -17.25
CA SER A 3 -0.11 -4.79 -15.86
C SER A 3 0.55 -6.13 -15.54
N ILE A 4 1.26 -6.20 -14.43
CA ILE A 4 1.95 -7.41 -13.96
C ILE A 4 1.33 -7.79 -12.62
N PRO A 5 0.52 -8.87 -12.56
CA PRO A 5 0.05 -9.41 -11.29
C PRO A 5 1.24 -9.81 -10.42
N VAL A 6 1.22 -9.42 -9.15
CA VAL A 6 2.29 -9.69 -8.19
C VAL A 6 1.84 -10.75 -7.21
N ASP A 7 2.56 -11.85 -7.16
CA ASP A 7 2.35 -12.90 -6.15
C ASP A 7 2.85 -12.43 -4.77
N THR A 8 1.92 -11.98 -3.93
CA THR A 8 2.23 -11.46 -2.60
C THR A 8 2.72 -12.53 -1.64
N ALA A 9 2.44 -13.82 -1.89
CA ALA A 9 2.93 -14.92 -1.05
C ALA A 9 4.46 -15.08 -1.14
N ARG A 10 5.07 -14.60 -2.21
CA ARG A 10 6.52 -14.67 -2.44
C ARG A 10 7.28 -13.42 -2.04
N LEU A 11 6.59 -12.40 -1.54
CA LEU A 11 7.19 -11.12 -1.12
C LEU A 11 7.71 -11.11 0.32
N GLY A 12 7.50 -12.20 1.06
CA GLY A 12 7.83 -12.29 2.49
C GLY A 12 6.88 -11.45 3.35
N VAL A 13 7.37 -10.96 4.49
CA VAL A 13 6.54 -10.18 5.42
C VAL A 13 6.39 -8.76 4.92
N LEU A 14 5.13 -8.34 4.72
CA LEU A 14 4.76 -6.97 4.37
C LEU A 14 4.39 -6.18 5.62
N ARG A 15 4.97 -4.99 5.80
CA ARG A 15 4.60 -4.09 6.91
C ARG A 15 4.22 -2.70 6.43
N CYS A 16 3.17 -2.14 7.04
CA CYS A 16 2.76 -0.76 6.83
C CYS A 16 3.89 0.17 7.31
N ALA A 17 4.40 1.04 6.44
CA ALA A 17 5.44 2.00 6.79
C ALA A 17 4.86 3.31 7.34
N ASN A 18 3.74 3.77 6.78
CA ASN A 18 2.97 4.93 7.21
C ASN A 18 1.47 4.61 7.23
N VAL A 19 0.68 5.46 7.89
CA VAL A 19 -0.78 5.39 7.82
C VAL A 19 -1.27 5.72 6.40
N PRO A 20 -2.47 5.28 5.99
CA PRO A 20 -3.01 5.63 4.68
C PRO A 20 -3.13 7.14 4.47
N GLU A 21 -2.63 7.61 3.34
CA GLU A 21 -2.65 9.02 2.96
C GLU A 21 -3.49 9.20 1.70
N VAL A 22 -4.22 10.31 1.63
CA VAL A 22 -4.97 10.67 0.43
C VAL A 22 -3.98 10.91 -0.71
N LYS A 23 -4.20 10.25 -1.86
CA LYS A 23 -3.38 10.45 -3.04
C LYS A 23 -3.88 11.66 -3.81
N PHE A 24 -3.00 12.61 -4.11
CA PHE A 24 -3.34 13.77 -4.93
C PHE A 24 -3.05 13.51 -6.42
N SER A 25 -3.92 13.96 -7.31
CA SER A 25 -3.64 14.03 -8.76
C SER A 25 -2.76 15.23 -9.09
N ASN A 26 -2.90 16.30 -8.32
CA ASN A 26 -2.09 17.51 -8.39
C ASN A 26 -1.73 17.94 -6.95
N SER A 27 -0.45 17.92 -6.64
CA SER A 27 0.06 18.27 -5.30
C SER A 27 -0.05 19.76 -4.98
N GLU A 28 -0.05 20.64 -5.98
CA GLU A 28 -0.13 22.09 -5.78
C GLU A 28 -1.55 22.53 -5.42
N THR A 29 -2.55 21.97 -6.10
CA THR A 29 -3.97 22.30 -5.88
C THR A 29 -4.64 21.44 -4.81
N GLN A 30 -3.92 20.45 -4.27
CA GLN A 30 -4.45 19.42 -3.37
C GLN A 30 -5.69 18.70 -3.94
N GLU A 31 -5.77 18.56 -5.25
CA GLU A 31 -6.86 17.83 -5.89
C GLU A 31 -6.73 16.33 -5.58
N VAL A 32 -7.75 15.77 -4.93
CA VAL A 32 -7.79 14.35 -4.57
C VAL A 32 -7.93 13.50 -5.82
N ARG A 33 -7.00 12.55 -6.00
CA ARG A 33 -7.09 11.56 -7.05
C ARG A 33 -8.32 10.70 -6.82
N LYS A 34 -9.14 10.58 -7.87
CA LYS A 34 -10.29 9.67 -7.89
C LYS A 34 -10.04 8.49 -8.82
N ASP A 35 -10.66 7.36 -8.53
CA ASP A 35 -10.73 6.23 -9.44
C ASP A 35 -11.82 6.45 -10.51
N ARG A 36 -12.09 5.42 -11.33
CA ARG A 36 -13.09 5.48 -12.40
C ARG A 36 -14.51 5.65 -11.89
N ASP A 37 -14.79 5.21 -10.67
CA ASP A 37 -16.10 5.24 -10.04
C ASP A 37 -16.27 6.51 -9.17
N GLY A 38 -15.25 7.37 -9.13
CA GLY A 38 -15.27 8.63 -8.39
C GLY A 38 -14.80 8.50 -6.93
N ASN A 39 -14.36 7.33 -6.49
CA ASN A 39 -13.88 7.10 -5.13
C ASN A 39 -12.50 7.73 -4.94
N PRO A 40 -12.21 8.33 -3.77
CA PRO A 40 -10.88 8.81 -3.46
C PRO A 40 -9.86 7.67 -3.44
N VAL A 41 -8.69 7.89 -4.01
CA VAL A 41 -7.57 6.96 -3.99
C VAL A 41 -6.65 7.32 -2.83
N TYR A 42 -6.24 6.30 -2.09
CA TYR A 42 -5.25 6.41 -1.02
C TYR A 42 -3.95 5.74 -1.44
N THR A 43 -2.85 6.21 -0.88
CA THR A 43 -1.54 5.54 -0.94
C THR A 43 -1.21 4.98 0.44
N VAL A 44 -0.68 3.76 0.46
CA VAL A 44 -0.05 3.16 1.65
C VAL A 44 1.37 2.77 1.28
N ALA A 45 2.37 3.27 2.01
CA ALA A 45 3.73 2.80 1.87
C ALA A 45 3.89 1.49 2.63
N VAL A 46 4.41 0.46 1.96
CA VAL A 46 4.59 -0.88 2.49
C VAL A 46 6.04 -1.29 2.32
N THR A 47 6.65 -1.71 3.42
CA THR A 47 7.95 -2.37 3.39
C THR A 47 7.79 -3.80 2.92
N VAL A 48 8.66 -4.23 2.01
CA VAL A 48 8.71 -5.55 1.41
C VAL A 48 10.06 -6.16 1.76
N ARG A 49 10.05 -7.30 2.45
CA ARG A 49 11.26 -8.03 2.84
C ARG A 49 11.22 -9.46 2.31
N PRO A 50 11.63 -9.68 1.05
CA PRO A 50 11.80 -11.02 0.52
C PRO A 50 13.00 -11.69 1.18
N ASP A 51 12.97 -13.02 1.29
CA ASP A 51 14.08 -13.77 1.86
C ASP A 51 15.36 -13.62 1.01
N GLY A 52 16.51 -13.49 1.68
CA GLY A 52 17.82 -13.29 1.04
C GLY A 52 17.99 -12.01 0.23
N ARG A 53 17.04 -11.05 0.31
CA ARG A 53 17.08 -9.79 -0.47
C ARG A 53 17.06 -8.56 0.43
N ARG A 54 17.51 -7.43 -0.13
CA ARG A 54 17.38 -6.11 0.52
C ARG A 54 15.91 -5.75 0.67
N ILE A 55 15.59 -5.11 1.80
CA ILE A 55 14.28 -4.52 2.02
C ILE A 55 14.02 -3.42 0.99
N SER A 56 12.78 -3.32 0.54
CA SER A 56 12.31 -2.24 -0.34
C SER A 56 11.07 -1.60 0.27
N VAL A 57 10.81 -0.34 -0.06
CA VAL A 57 9.54 0.33 0.26
C VAL A 57 8.81 0.60 -1.04
N ILE A 58 7.53 0.21 -1.10
CA ILE A 58 6.67 0.48 -2.27
C ILE A 58 5.45 1.25 -1.83
N GLU A 59 5.02 2.21 -2.65
CA GLU A 59 3.76 2.91 -2.46
C GLU A 59 2.66 2.22 -3.26
N ILE A 60 1.63 1.74 -2.56
CA ILE A 60 0.51 1.01 -3.15
C ILE A 60 -0.71 1.92 -3.15
N ALA A 61 -1.26 2.16 -4.34
CA ALA A 61 -2.54 2.85 -4.48
C ALA A 61 -3.71 1.89 -4.20
N VAL A 62 -4.71 2.34 -3.45
CA VAL A 62 -5.94 1.60 -3.12
C VAL A 62 -7.14 2.54 -3.32
N SER A 63 -8.25 2.01 -3.83
CA SER A 63 -9.49 2.78 -3.91
C SER A 63 -10.22 2.75 -2.57
N GLY A 64 -10.66 3.92 -2.10
CA GLY A 64 -11.19 4.09 -0.75
C GLY A 64 -10.10 4.02 0.32
N GLU A 65 -10.45 4.47 1.52
CA GLU A 65 -9.52 4.50 2.66
C GLU A 65 -9.41 3.11 3.30
N PRO A 66 -8.21 2.49 3.34
CA PRO A 66 -7.98 1.27 4.11
C PRO A 66 -8.16 1.54 5.61
N LYS A 67 -9.01 0.75 6.28
CA LYS A 67 -9.33 0.95 7.70
C LYS A 67 -8.47 0.07 8.61
N GLY A 68 -8.22 0.59 9.82
CA GLY A 68 -7.50 -0.12 10.87
C GLY A 68 -6.01 -0.30 10.60
N LEU A 69 -5.41 0.53 9.72
CA LEU A 69 -3.99 0.45 9.46
C LEU A 69 -3.17 1.42 10.34
N GLU A 70 -2.20 0.87 11.06
CA GLU A 70 -1.16 1.57 11.82
C GLU A 70 0.26 1.31 11.27
N ALA A 71 1.18 2.23 11.50
CA ALA A 71 2.58 2.06 11.11
C ALA A 71 3.24 0.89 11.88
N GLY A 72 4.11 0.14 11.20
CA GLY A 72 4.85 -1.00 11.76
C GLY A 72 4.08 -2.34 11.78
N GLN A 73 2.75 -2.33 11.66
CA GLN A 73 1.95 -3.55 11.66
C GLN A 73 2.25 -4.43 10.43
N VAL A 74 2.03 -5.74 10.55
CA VAL A 74 2.03 -6.66 9.41
C VAL A 74 0.71 -6.52 8.65
N VAL A 75 0.78 -6.43 7.33
CA VAL A 75 -0.40 -6.24 6.46
C VAL A 75 -0.55 -7.38 5.46
N LYS A 76 -1.80 -7.63 5.07
CA LYS A 76 -2.16 -8.46 3.91
C LYS A 76 -2.54 -7.53 2.76
N VAL A 77 -1.92 -7.75 1.61
CA VAL A 77 -2.23 -7.02 0.37
C VAL A 77 -2.90 -7.99 -0.61
N THR A 78 -4.08 -7.61 -1.12
CA THR A 78 -4.86 -8.44 -2.05
C THR A 78 -4.96 -7.74 -3.41
N GLY A 79 -4.82 -8.51 -4.50
CA GLY A 79 -4.92 -7.97 -5.86
C GLY A 79 -3.75 -7.06 -6.28
N LEU A 80 -2.56 -7.26 -5.70
CA LEU A 80 -1.40 -6.42 -6.01
C LEU A 80 -1.01 -6.54 -7.49
N THR A 81 -1.00 -5.40 -8.18
CA THR A 81 -0.63 -5.27 -9.58
C THR A 81 0.40 -4.17 -9.74
N ALA A 82 1.48 -4.48 -10.46
CA ALA A 82 2.49 -3.52 -10.86
C ALA A 82 2.21 -3.00 -12.28
N PHE A 83 2.50 -1.73 -12.52
CA PHE A 83 2.36 -1.08 -13.82
C PHE A 83 3.68 -0.43 -14.19
N VAL A 84 4.27 -0.87 -15.30
CA VAL A 84 5.45 -0.22 -15.87
C VAL A 84 4.98 0.89 -16.79
N TRP A 85 5.51 2.09 -16.60
CA TRP A 85 5.13 3.27 -17.38
C TRP A 85 6.34 4.07 -17.82
N SER A 86 6.14 4.85 -18.89
CA SER A 86 7.07 5.86 -19.40
C SER A 86 6.27 7.07 -19.87
N MET A 87 6.72 8.28 -19.52
CA MET A 87 6.11 9.56 -19.87
C MET A 87 7.22 10.57 -20.16
N GLY A 88 7.47 10.82 -21.44
CA GLY A 88 8.67 11.55 -21.87
C GLY A 88 9.93 10.84 -21.36
N ASP A 89 10.81 11.59 -20.71
CA ASP A 89 12.08 11.08 -20.17
C ASP A 89 11.95 10.38 -18.81
N ARG A 90 10.73 10.32 -18.25
CA ARG A 90 10.47 9.64 -16.97
C ARG A 90 9.94 8.25 -17.23
N SER A 91 10.42 7.28 -16.46
CA SER A 91 9.86 5.94 -16.42
C SER A 91 9.82 5.43 -14.98
N GLY A 92 9.02 4.39 -14.74
CA GLY A 92 8.91 3.82 -13.41
C GLY A 92 7.97 2.65 -13.31
N VAL A 93 7.81 2.18 -12.07
CA VAL A 93 6.84 1.16 -11.69
C VAL A 93 5.91 1.75 -10.65
N SER A 94 4.61 1.57 -10.85
CA SER A 94 3.59 1.94 -9.86
C SER A 94 2.83 0.70 -9.41
N PHE A 95 2.38 0.71 -8.16
CA PHE A 95 1.65 -0.42 -7.58
C PHE A 95 0.22 -0.01 -7.25
N ARG A 96 -0.73 -0.91 -7.50
CA ARG A 96 -2.12 -0.80 -7.06
C ARG A 96 -2.54 -2.12 -6.43
N ALA A 97 -3.39 -2.07 -5.43
CA ALA A 97 -4.05 -3.24 -4.86
C ALA A 97 -5.56 -3.01 -4.80
N ASP A 98 -6.30 -4.10 -4.63
CA ASP A 98 -7.74 -4.05 -4.38
C ASP A 98 -8.00 -3.64 -2.93
N THR A 99 -7.27 -4.26 -1.98
CA THR A 99 -7.38 -3.97 -0.56
C THR A 99 -6.05 -4.17 0.17
N ILE A 100 -5.89 -3.45 1.28
CA ILE A 100 -4.83 -3.65 2.27
C ILE A 100 -5.49 -3.73 3.65
N THR A 101 -5.21 -4.81 4.38
CA THR A 101 -5.79 -5.05 5.72
C THR A 101 -4.70 -5.43 6.72
N PRO A 102 -4.92 -5.24 8.03
CA PRO A 102 -4.08 -5.85 9.06
C PRO A 102 -4.02 -7.38 8.87
N ALA A 103 -2.83 -7.99 9.04
CA ALA A 103 -2.65 -9.45 8.90
C ALA A 103 -3.15 -10.22 10.13
N THR A 104 -3.06 -9.60 11.30
CA THR A 104 -3.75 -10.00 12.52
C THR A 104 -4.85 -8.96 12.72
N GLY A 105 -6.09 -9.35 13.04
CA GLY A 105 -7.18 -8.38 13.31
C GLY A 105 -6.76 -7.31 14.32
N PRO A 106 -7.45 -6.16 14.38
CA PRO A 106 -7.02 -5.01 15.17
C PRO A 106 -6.60 -5.47 16.56
N ALA A 107 -5.35 -5.14 16.93
CA ALA A 107 -4.78 -5.58 18.19
C ALA A 107 -5.69 -5.08 19.32
N ALA A 108 -6.44 -6.01 19.93
CA ALA A 108 -7.04 -5.77 21.22
C ALA A 108 -5.88 -5.45 22.15
N HIS A 109 -5.74 -4.17 22.50
CA HIS A 109 -4.76 -3.72 23.47
C HIS A 109 -5.06 -4.44 24.79
N GLY A 110 -4.38 -5.56 25.01
CA GLY A 110 -4.37 -6.22 26.31
C GLY A 110 -3.74 -5.24 27.28
N LYS A 111 -4.57 -4.67 28.16
CA LYS A 111 -4.11 -4.02 29.39
C LYS A 111 -3.17 -5.00 30.07
N GLY A 112 -1.86 -4.72 30.01
CA GLY A 112 -0.89 -5.33 30.90
C GLY A 112 -1.30 -4.94 32.32
N SER A 113 -1.79 -5.92 33.07
CA SER A 113 -1.98 -5.83 34.50
C SER A 113 -0.61 -5.66 35.16
N ASP A 114 -0.44 -4.56 35.90
CA ASP A 114 0.60 -4.44 36.91
C ASP A 114 0.48 -5.62 37.89
N ALA A 115 1.59 -6.31 38.10
CA ALA A 115 1.86 -7.22 39.22
C ALA A 115 3.35 -7.18 39.55
#